data_AF-A0A1S2CMA9-F1
#
_entry.id   AF-A0A1S2CMA9-F1
#
_cell.length_a   1.000
_cell.length_b   1.000
_cell.length_c   1.000
_cell.angle_alpha   90.00
_cell.angle_beta   90.00
_cell.angle_gamma   90.00
#
_symmetry.space_group_name_H-M   'P 1'
#
loop_
_entity.id
_entity.type
_entity.pdbx_description
1 polymer ?
#
loop_
_entity_poly.entity_id
_entity_poly.type
_entity_poly.pdbx_seq_one_letter_code
_entity_poly.pdbx_strand_id
1 'polypeptide(L)' 'MRRDGLTHWKKISGYHCRSLVETAMYRFKSLLAGKVNLRNYNSQVEEVMAYICAISKLNTLGLSVINPQV' A
#
# COMPACT_ATOMS: atom_id res chain seq x y z
N MET A 1 25.38 19.00 -1.79
CA MET A 1 24.18 18.84 -2.66
C MET A 1 23.12 19.84 -2.18
N ARG A 2 22.77 20.84 -2.98
CA ARG A 2 21.78 21.87 -2.58
C ARG A 2 20.39 21.23 -2.44
N ARG A 3 19.64 21.57 -1.38
CA ARG A 3 18.33 20.96 -1.05
C ARG A 3 17.32 21.07 -2.21
N ASP A 4 17.44 22.11 -3.03
CA ASP A 4 16.63 22.33 -4.23
C ASP A 4 16.74 21.20 -5.27
N GLY A 5 17.94 20.62 -5.42
CA GLY A 5 18.16 19.50 -6.33
C GLY A 5 17.45 18.22 -5.88
N LEU A 6 17.37 17.99 -4.56
CA LEU A 6 16.70 16.82 -3.97
C LEU A 6 15.18 16.91 -4.13
N THR A 7 14.60 18.09 -3.87
CA THR A 7 13.15 18.30 -4.03
C THR A 7 12.72 18.14 -5.48
N HIS A 8 13.50 18.70 -6.41
CA HIS A 8 13.27 18.53 -7.85
C HIS A 8 13.35 17.05 -8.24
N TRP A 9 14.40 16.34 -7.80
CA TRP A 9 14.57 14.91 -8.05
C TRP A 9 13.40 14.06 -7.51
N LYS A 10 12.94 14.32 -6.28
CA LYS A 10 11.80 13.61 -5.68
C LYS A 10 10.51 13.80 -6.48
N LYS A 11 10.32 15.00 -7.05
CA LYS A 11 9.15 15.30 -7.88
C LYS A 11 9.21 14.57 -9.22
N ILE A 12 10.33 14.66 -9.95
CA ILE A 12 10.46 14.04 -11.28
C ILE A 12 10.49 12.51 -11.23
N SER A 13 10.99 11.93 -10.13
CA SER A 13 11.06 10.47 -9.96
C SER A 13 9.76 9.85 -9.47
N GLY A 14 8.73 10.65 -9.16
CA GLY A 14 7.49 10.16 -8.57
C GLY A 14 7.67 9.57 -7.17
N TYR A 15 8.72 9.99 -6.45
CA TYR A 15 9.15 9.41 -5.17
C TYR A 15 8.01 9.37 -4.14
N HIS A 16 7.19 10.41 -4.08
CA HIS A 16 6.09 10.48 -3.12
C HIS A 16 5.06 9.36 -3.33
N CYS A 17 4.64 9.14 -4.59
CA CYS A 17 3.70 8.07 -4.92
C CYS A 17 4.33 6.69 -4.65
N ARG A 18 5.59 6.49 -5.04
CA ARG A 18 6.31 5.23 -4.76
C ARG A 18 6.39 4.96 -3.25
N SER A 19 6.78 5.94 -2.46
CA SER A 19 6.88 5.83 -1.00
C SER A 19 5.53 5.52 -0.33
N LEU A 20 4.43 6.07 -0.83
CA LEU A 20 3.09 5.74 -0.36
C LEU A 20 2.73 4.27 -0.65
N VAL A 21 2.99 3.80 -1.87
CA VAL A 21 2.74 2.41 -2.26
C VAL A 21 3.63 1.44 -1.48
N GLU A 22 4.92 1.75 -1.29
CA GLU A 22 5.84 0.94 -0.49
C GLU A 22 5.37 0.84 0.96
N THR A 23 4.90 1.96 1.54
CA THR A 23 4.36 1.98 2.91
C THR A 23 3.08 1.14 3.02
N ALA A 24 2.19 1.23 2.02
CA ALA A 24 0.99 0.41 1.94
C ALA A 24 1.31 -1.08 1.86
N MET A 25 2.23 -1.47 0.98
CA MET A 25 2.64 -2.86 0.81
C MET A 25 3.38 -3.43 2.02
N TYR A 26 4.18 -2.61 2.71
CA TYR A 26 4.79 -2.99 3.97
C TYR A 26 3.73 -3.36 5.01
N ARG A 27 2.72 -2.50 5.21
CA ARG A 27 1.61 -2.76 6.15
C ARG A 27 0.81 -4.00 5.78
N PHE A 28 0.50 -4.15 4.49
CA PHE A 28 -0.19 -5.32 3.97
C PHE A 28 0.60 -6.61 4.24
N LYS A 29 1.90 -6.63 3.98
CA LYS A 29 2.78 -7.78 4.25
C LYS A 29 2.91 -8.08 5.74
N SER A 30 2.97 -7.04 6.58
CA SER A 30 2.99 -7.20 8.04
C SER A 30 1.71 -7.85 8.56
N LEU A 31 0.55 -7.47 8.03
CA LEU A 31 -0.75 -8.04 8.43
C LEU A 31 -0.95 -9.47 7.95
N LEU A 32 -0.48 -9.79 6.75
CA LEU A 32 -0.56 -11.16 6.20
C LEU A 32 0.52 -12.09 6.74
N ALA A 33 1.50 -11.60 7.52
CA ALA A 33 2.68 -12.36 7.92
C ALA A 33 3.38 -13.11 6.74
N GLY A 34 3.20 -12.60 5.52
CA GLY A 34 3.67 -13.25 4.29
C GLY A 34 2.92 -14.51 3.84
N LYS A 35 1.72 -14.80 4.36
CA LYS A 35 0.92 -15.98 3.97
C LYS A 35 -0.53 -15.61 3.71
N VAL A 36 -1.06 -16.13 2.60
CA VAL A 36 -2.50 -16.18 2.35
C VAL A 36 -2.95 -17.58 2.77
N ASN A 37 -3.92 -17.68 3.68
CA ASN A 37 -4.21 -18.95 4.37
C ASN A 37 -5.11 -19.87 3.53
N LEU A 38 -6.01 -19.29 2.74
CA LEU A 38 -6.99 -20.04 1.98
C LEU A 38 -6.36 -20.82 0.80
N ARG A 39 -6.86 -22.04 0.56
CA ARG A 39 -6.31 -22.96 -0.44
C ARG A 39 -6.80 -22.74 -1.87
N ASN A 40 -7.95 -22.09 -2.05
CA ASN A 40 -8.55 -21.84 -3.36
C ASN A 40 -8.18 -20.45 -3.84
N TYR A 41 -7.81 -20.31 -5.12
CA TYR A 41 -7.46 -19.02 -5.72
C TYR A 41 -8.52 -17.95 -5.48
N ASN A 42 -9.80 -18.25 -5.73
CA ASN A 42 -10.87 -17.27 -5.53
C ASN A 42 -10.97 -16.84 -4.06
N SER A 43 -10.82 -17.78 -3.13
CA SER A 43 -10.80 -17.48 -1.70
C SER A 43 -9.57 -16.65 -1.30
N GLN A 44 -8.41 -16.88 -1.91
CA GLN A 44 -7.21 -16.06 -1.71
C GLN A 44 -7.43 -14.62 -2.19
N VAL A 45 -8.09 -14.44 -3.33
CA VAL A 45 -8.46 -13.10 -3.84
C VAL A 45 -9.40 -12.39 -2.85
N GLU A 46 -10.42 -13.08 -2.35
CA GLU A 46 -11.35 -12.50 -1.36
C GLU A 46 -10.67 -12.15 -0.03
N GLU A 47 -9.75 -13.00 0.45
CA GLU A 47 -8.95 -12.72 1.64
C GLU A 47 -8.13 -11.43 1.44
N VAL A 48 -7.40 -11.32 0.33
CA VAL A 48 -6.63 -10.12 -0.01
C VAL A 48 -7.52 -8.87 -0.12
N MET A 49 -8.68 -8.97 -0.75
CA MET A 49 -9.62 -7.85 -0.88
C MET A 49 -10.17 -7.40 0.47
N ALA A 50 -10.48 -8.33 1.37
CA ALA A 50 -10.91 -8.01 2.73
C ALA A 50 -9.83 -7.25 3.50
N TYR A 51 -8.55 -7.67 3.38
CA TYR A 51 -7.42 -6.97 3.98
C TYR A 51 -7.21 -5.57 3.40
N ILE A 52 -7.29 -5.40 2.08
CA ILE A 52 -7.19 -4.07 1.45
C ILE A 52 -8.31 -3.16 1.94
N CYS A 53 -9.54 -3.67 2.05
CA CYS A 53 -10.68 -2.92 2.57
C CYS A 53 -10.48 -2.52 4.05
N ALA A 54 -9.94 -3.43 4.88
CA ALA A 54 -9.60 -3.14 6.27
C ALA A 54 -8.52 -2.06 6.39
N ILE A 55 -7.44 -2.16 5.59
CA ILE A 55 -6.38 -1.15 5.52
C ILE A 55 -6.96 0.19 5.05
N SER A 56 -7.80 0.20 4.02
CA SER A 56 -8.45 1.41 3.54
C SER A 56 -9.30 2.07 4.61
N LYS A 57 -10.03 1.31 5.44
CA LYS A 57 -10.83 1.84 6.56
C LYS A 57 -9.96 2.41 7.69
N LEU A 58 -8.89 1.71 8.06
CA LEU A 58 -7.88 2.22 9.00
C LEU A 58 -7.27 3.53 8.49
N ASN A 59 -7.12 3.60 7.17
CA ASN A 59 -6.68 4.79 6.48
C ASN A 59 -7.72 5.94 6.54
N THR A 60 -8.99 5.73 6.24
CA THR A 60 -10.00 6.82 6.34
C THR A 60 -10.11 7.45 7.73
N LEU A 61 -9.70 6.74 8.79
CA LEU A 61 -9.66 7.23 10.18
C LEU A 61 -8.40 8.07 10.52
N GLY A 62 -7.52 8.36 9.54
CA GLY A 62 -6.30 9.18 9.73
C GLY A 62 -4.99 8.53 9.24
N LEU A 63 -5.05 7.45 8.45
CA LEU A 63 -3.91 6.81 7.80
C LEU A 63 -4.14 6.85 6.25
N SER A 64 -3.16 6.72 5.36
CA SER A 64 -3.34 7.18 3.95
C SER A 64 -4.21 6.28 3.03
N VAL A 65 -5.28 6.79 2.40
CA VAL A 65 -6.23 5.99 1.56
C VAL A 65 -5.54 5.28 0.37
N ILE A 66 -5.91 4.03 0.09
CA ILE A 66 -5.47 3.26 -1.09
C ILE A 66 -6.73 2.95 -1.88
N ASN A 67 -6.79 3.39 -3.13
CA ASN A 67 -7.92 3.10 -4.03
C ASN A 67 -7.59 1.87 -4.89
N PRO A 68 -8.08 0.67 -4.56
CA PRO A 68 -7.95 -0.48 -5.45
C PRO A 68 -8.91 -0.30 -6.64
N GLN A 69 -8.38 -0.01 -7.82
CA GLN A 69 -9.17 -0.09 -9.05
C GLN A 69 -9.12 -1.54 -9.56
N VAL A 70 -10.32 -2.11 -9.75
CA VAL A 70 -10.58 -3.37 -10.48
C VAL A 70 -10.47 -3.14 -11.98
#